data_AF-A0A453ES07-F1
#
_entry.id   AF-A0A453ES07-F1
#
_cell.length_a   1.000
_cell.length_b   1.000
_cell.length_c   1.000
_cell.angle_alpha   90.00
_cell.angle_beta   90.00
_cell.angle_gamma   90.00
#
_symmetry.space_group_name_H-M   'P 1'
#
loop_
_entity.id
_entity.type
_entity.pdbx_description
1 polymer ?
#
loop_
_entity_poly.entity_id
_entity_poly.type
_entity_poly.pdbx_seq_one_letter_code
_entity_poly.pdbx_strand_id
1 'polypeptide(L)'
;MGDLKLVDRPQNYTLAPESSKQIRANIKVSSTETGVIFGNIVYETSNVMERSVVVLNDIHIDIMDYISPATCADVTFRNMWAEFEWENKVAVNTVIQDEKEFLNHVIKSTNMKCLTPP
;
A
#
# COMPACT_ATOMS: atom_id res chain seq x y z
N MET A 1 5.38 7.84 7.96
CA MET A 1 4.04 7.98 7.33
C MET A 1 4.31 7.95 5.85
N GLY A 2 3.93 6.87 5.18
CA GLY A 2 4.35 6.59 3.81
C GLY A 2 4.13 7.75 2.84
N ASP A 3 5.10 7.98 1.95
CA ASP A 3 5.02 8.99 0.90
C ASP A 3 4.05 8.53 -0.21
N LEU A 4 2.77 8.88 -0.03
CA LEU A 4 1.71 8.71 -1.01
C LEU A 4 1.35 10.07 -1.60
N LYS A 5 1.39 10.18 -2.92
CA LYS A 5 1.06 11.42 -3.63
C LYS A 5 -0.12 11.21 -4.57
N LEU A 6 -1.16 12.01 -4.38
CA LEU A 6 -2.24 12.14 -5.36
C LEU A 6 -1.69 12.75 -6.65
N VAL A 7 -1.82 12.03 -7.76
CA VAL A 7 -1.28 12.45 -9.06
C VAL A 7 -2.23 13.39 -9.79
N ASP A 8 -3.54 13.19 -9.59
CA ASP A 8 -4.60 13.89 -10.31
C ASP A 8 -5.24 15.00 -9.46
N ARG A 9 -5.65 16.09 -10.11
CA ARG A 9 -6.47 17.11 -9.45
C ARG A 9 -7.93 16.65 -9.36
N PRO A 10 -8.58 16.75 -8.19
CA PRO A 10 -10.00 16.46 -8.07
C PRO A 10 -10.84 17.28 -9.06
N GLN A 11 -11.80 16.64 -9.72
CA GLN A 11 -12.75 17.31 -10.60
C GLN A 11 -14.12 17.41 -9.94
N ASN A 12 -14.85 18.47 -10.28
CA ASN A 12 -16.23 18.64 -9.85
C ASN A 12 -17.16 17.88 -10.79
N TYR A 13 -18.20 17.25 -10.23
CA TYR A 13 -19.20 16.52 -10.98
C TYR A 13 -20.60 16.95 -10.56
N THR A 14 -21.52 17.02 -11.53
CA THR A 14 -22.94 17.24 -11.28
C THR A 14 -23.67 15.90 -11.36
N LEU A 15 -24.40 15.56 -10.30
CA LEU A 15 -25.26 14.38 -10.23
C LEU A 15 -26.72 14.80 -10.32
N ALA A 16 -27.47 14.18 -11.23
CA ALA A 16 -28.93 14.26 -11.25
C ALA A 16 -29.53 13.38 -10.14
N PRO A 17 -30.79 13.59 -9.74
CA PRO A 17 -31.51 12.68 -8.85
C PRO A 17 -31.41 11.22 -9.34
N GLU A 18 -31.18 10.30 -8.40
CA GLU A 18 -31.02 8.85 -8.67
C GLU A 18 -29.87 8.45 -9.59
N SER A 19 -29.03 9.40 -10.02
CA SER A 19 -27.84 9.10 -10.82
C SER A 19 -26.65 8.68 -9.96
N SER A 20 -25.75 7.90 -10.55
CA SER A 20 -24.49 7.50 -9.93
C SER A 20 -23.30 7.83 -10.83
N LYS A 21 -22.13 8.06 -10.22
CA LYS A 21 -20.88 8.31 -10.94
C LYS A 21 -19.73 7.59 -10.25
N GLN A 22 -18.91 6.91 -11.04
CA GLN A 22 -17.65 6.34 -10.56
C GLN A 22 -16.51 7.33 -10.82
N ILE A 23 -15.75 7.65 -9.77
CA ILE A 23 -14.56 8.50 -9.82
C ILE A 23 -13.35 7.62 -9.61
N ARG A 24 -12.27 7.88 -10.36
CA ARG A 24 -10.98 7.21 -10.21
C ARG A 24 -9.90 8.24 -9.94
N ALA A 25 -8.99 7.94 -9.02
CA ALA A 25 -7.86 8.78 -8.70
C ALA A 25 -6.60 7.92 -8.72
N ASN A 26 -5.55 8.42 -9.38
CA ASN A 26 -4.26 7.73 -9.37
C ASN A 26 -3.40 8.25 -8.21
N ILE A 27 -2.82 7.30 -7.48
CA ILE A 27 -1.92 7.59 -6.36
C ILE A 27 -0.57 6.99 -6.71
N LYS A 28 0.46 7.83 -6.61
CA LYS A 28 1.85 7.38 -6.72
C LYS A 28 2.32 6.97 -5.34
N VAL A 29 2.80 5.74 -5.26
CA VAL A 29 3.43 5.17 -4.06
C VAL A 29 4.95 5.30 -4.22
N SER A 30 5.60 6.05 -3.32
CA SER A 30 7.06 6.22 -3.33
C SER A 30 7.75 5.54 -2.13
N SER A 31 6.97 4.95 -1.22
CA SER A 31 7.46 4.36 0.03
C SER A 31 6.87 2.96 0.23
N THR A 32 7.62 2.09 0.91
CA THR A 32 7.19 0.76 1.34
C THR A 32 6.50 0.76 2.71
N GLU A 33 6.23 1.92 3.29
CA GLU A 33 5.48 2.04 4.53
C GLU A 33 3.96 1.89 4.30
N THR A 34 3.25 1.37 5.29
CA THR A 34 1.79 1.39 5.33
C THR A 34 1.28 2.83 5.21
N GLY A 35 0.35 3.03 4.27
CA GLY A 35 -0.28 4.33 4.02
C GLY A 35 -1.73 4.35 4.48
N VAL A 36 -2.26 5.54 4.74
CA VAL A 36 -3.69 5.75 5.00
C VAL A 36 -4.20 6.80 4.04
N ILE A 37 -5.29 6.49 3.34
CA ILE A 37 -6.05 7.45 2.54
C ILE A 37 -7.31 7.79 3.30
N PHE A 38 -7.50 9.09 3.51
CA PHE A 38 -8.73 9.64 4.06
C PHE A 38 -9.14 10.85 3.22
N GLY A 39 -10.41 11.20 3.26
CA GLY A 39 -10.91 12.30 2.47
C GLY A 39 -12.38 12.58 2.72
N ASN A 40 -12.88 13.60 2.04
CA ASN A 40 -14.25 14.04 2.16
C ASN A 40 -14.82 14.43 0.79
N ILE A 41 -16.13 14.25 0.64
CA ILE A 41 -16.90 14.77 -0.49
C ILE A 41 -17.50 16.09 -0.06
N VAL A 42 -17.23 17.16 -0.80
CA VAL A 42 -17.91 18.45 -0.63
C VAL A 42 -18.90 18.60 -1.78
N TYR A 43 -20.16 18.88 -1.47
CA TYR A 43 -21.19 19.11 -2.48
C TYR A 43 -22.08 20.29 -2.14
N GLU A 44 -22.67 20.87 -3.18
CA GLU A 44 -23.63 21.97 -3.11
C GLU A 44 -24.92 21.48 -3.77
N THR A 45 -26.07 21.92 -3.23
CA THR A 45 -27.38 21.62 -3.82
C THR A 45 -27.99 22.91 -4.34
N SER A 46 -28.76 22.82 -5.43
CA SER A 46 -29.31 23.97 -6.15
C SER A 46 -30.12 24.95 -5.27
N ASN A 47 -30.67 24.44 -4.16
CA ASN A 47 -31.59 25.18 -3.29
C ASN A 47 -30.95 25.65 -1.98
N VAL A 48 -29.68 25.32 -1.71
CA VAL A 48 -29.02 25.63 -0.43
C VAL A 48 -27.65 26.22 -0.72
N MET A 49 -27.40 27.46 -0.28
CA MET A 49 -26.08 28.12 -0.39
C MET A 49 -25.03 27.56 0.59
N GLU A 50 -25.37 26.51 1.33
CA GLU A 50 -24.53 25.90 2.35
C GLU A 50 -23.85 24.65 1.77
N ARG A 51 -22.53 24.60 1.90
CA ARG A 51 -21.72 23.45 1.48
C ARG A 51 -21.88 22.32 2.48
N SER A 52 -22.35 21.18 1.99
CA SER A 52 -22.40 19.95 2.76
C SER A 52 -21.10 19.16 2.59
N VAL A 53 -20.65 18.53 3.67
CA VAL A 53 -19.42 17.72 3.69
C VAL A 53 -19.73 16.33 4.21
N VAL A 54 -19.34 15.31 3.44
CA VAL A 54 -19.40 13.91 3.84
C VAL A 54 -17.98 13.42 4.06
N VAL A 55 -17.64 13.03 5.28
CA VAL A 55 -16.36 12.41 5.60
C VAL A 55 -16.42 10.94 5.18
N LEU A 56 -15.41 10.49 4.44
CA LEU A 56 -15.30 9.11 4.00
C LEU A 56 -14.54 8.28 5.04
N ASN A 57 -14.78 6.97 5.02
CA ASN A 57 -14.00 6.05 5.84
C ASN A 57 -12.56 5.96 5.34
N ASP A 58 -11.64 5.77 6.29
CA ASP A 58 -10.23 5.61 6.02
C ASP A 58 -9.95 4.29 5.30
N ILE A 59 -9.12 4.36 4.27
CA ILE A 59 -8.62 3.21 3.52
C ILE A 59 -7.17 3.00 3.92
N HIS A 60 -6.89 1.86 4.54
CA HIS A 60 -5.54 1.45 4.89
C HIS A 60 -4.91 0.73 3.70
N ILE A 61 -3.73 1.17 3.29
CA ILE A 61 -2.94 0.53 2.24
C ILE A 61 -1.76 -0.17 2.89
N ASP A 62 -1.73 -1.49 2.78
CA ASP A 62 -0.52 -2.27 3.02
C ASP A 62 0.13 -2.59 1.67
N ILE A 63 1.38 -2.17 1.47
CA ILE A 63 2.11 -2.43 0.24
C ILE A 63 2.46 -3.92 0.09
N MET A 64 2.53 -4.66 1.20
CA MET A 64 2.87 -6.09 1.21
C MET A 64 1.86 -6.92 0.42
N ASP A 65 0.59 -6.49 0.39
CA ASP A 65 -0.47 -7.13 -0.40
C ASP A 65 -0.25 -6.99 -1.93
N TYR A 66 0.51 -5.98 -2.34
CA TYR A 66 0.83 -5.72 -3.75
C TYR A 66 2.19 -6.30 -4.17
N ILE A 67 2.99 -6.78 -3.21
CA ILE A 67 4.22 -7.50 -3.51
C ILE A 67 3.84 -8.88 -4.03
N SER A 68 4.39 -9.24 -5.19
CA SER A 68 4.24 -10.56 -5.77
C SER A 68 5.58 -11.30 -5.74
N PRO A 69 5.60 -12.60 -5.41
CA PRO A 69 6.82 -13.39 -5.46
C PRO A 69 7.45 -13.37 -6.85
N ALA A 70 8.76 -13.20 -6.92
CA ALA A 70 9.54 -13.23 -8.17
C ALA A 70 10.77 -14.14 -8.02
N THR A 71 11.39 -14.46 -9.15
CA THR A 71 12.66 -15.21 -9.19
C THR A 71 13.71 -14.41 -9.95
N CYS A 72 14.96 -14.46 -9.49
CA CYS A 72 16.11 -13.92 -10.20
C CYS A 72 17.27 -14.91 -10.16
N ALA A 73 18.33 -14.68 -10.94
CA ALA A 73 19.54 -15.49 -10.85
C ALA A 73 20.31 -15.14 -9.56
N ASP A 74 21.05 -16.10 -9.00
CA ASP A 74 21.86 -15.92 -7.77
C ASP A 74 22.80 -14.71 -7.87
N VAL A 75 23.44 -14.52 -9.02
CA VAL A 75 24.32 -13.36 -9.27
C VAL A 75 23.55 -12.04 -9.18
N THR A 76 22.35 -11.97 -9.79
CA THR A 76 21.53 -10.76 -9.75
C THR A 76 21.04 -10.46 -8.33
N PHE A 77 20.63 -11.49 -7.58
CA PHE A 77 20.25 -11.35 -6.18
C PHE A 77 21.39 -10.78 -5.35
N ARG A 78 22.60 -11.33 -5.46
CA ARG A 78 23.77 -10.86 -4.70
C ARG A 78 24.16 -9.43 -5.02
N ASN A 79 24.07 -9.04 -6.29
CA ASN A 79 24.32 -7.66 -6.72
C ASN A 79 23.30 -6.70 -6.08
N MET A 80 21.99 -7.00 -6.23
CA MET A 80 20.94 -6.21 -5.58
C MET A 80 21.14 -6.15 -4.06
N TRP A 81 21.44 -7.29 -3.43
CA TRP A 81 21.68 -7.40 -1.99
C TRP A 81 22.88 -6.56 -1.53
N ALA A 82 23.94 -6.48 -2.32
CA ALA A 82 25.12 -5.67 -2.01
C ALA A 82 24.90 -4.17 -2.21
N GLU A 83 23.97 -3.78 -3.09
CA GLU A 83 23.60 -2.38 -3.36
C GLU A 83 22.73 -1.78 -2.25
N PHE A 84 22.00 -2.59 -1.47
CA PHE A 84 21.20 -2.11 -0.35
C PHE A 84 22.04 -1.93 0.92
N GLU A 85 21.88 -0.79 1.59
CA GLU A 85 22.43 -0.54 2.92
C GLU A 85 21.53 -1.19 3.98
N TRP A 86 22.05 -2.21 4.66
CA TRP A 86 21.36 -2.94 5.73
C TRP A 86 21.44 -2.19 7.06
N GLU A 87 20.94 -0.95 7.11
CA GLU A 87 21.06 -0.12 8.32
C GLU A 87 20.15 -0.58 9.45
N ASN A 88 19.01 -1.21 9.13
CA ASN A 88 18.00 -1.55 10.13
C ASN A 88 18.00 -3.05 10.43
N LYS A 89 18.66 -3.44 11.53
CA LYS A 89 18.53 -4.80 12.08
C LYS A 89 17.13 -4.97 12.67
N VAL A 90 16.42 -6.02 12.26
CA VAL A 90 15.12 -6.37 12.83
C VAL A 90 15.33 -7.24 14.05
N ALA A 91 14.82 -6.82 15.20
CA ALA A 91 14.81 -7.64 16.41
C ALA A 91 13.79 -8.77 16.22
N VAL A 92 14.26 -10.02 16.26
CA VAL A 92 13.40 -11.20 16.19
C VAL A 92 12.95 -11.58 17.60
N ASN A 93 11.64 -11.48 17.84
CA ASN A 93 11.02 -11.98 19.07
C ASN A 93 9.96 -13.02 18.69
N THR A 94 10.32 -14.30 18.80
CA THR A 94 9.47 -15.42 18.40
C THR A 94 9.60 -16.58 19.38
N VAL A 95 8.53 -17.35 19.51
CA VAL A 95 8.51 -18.63 20.24
C VAL A 95 8.88 -19.82 19.34
N ILE A 96 9.00 -19.60 18.03
CA ILE A 96 9.37 -20.62 17.05
C ILE A 96 10.83 -21.02 17.27
N GLN A 97 11.08 -22.30 17.47
CA GLN A 97 12.43 -22.85 17.73
C GLN A 97 13.03 -23.52 16.50
N ASP A 98 12.22 -24.00 15.56
CA ASP A 98 12.68 -24.64 14.33
C ASP A 98 13.00 -23.60 13.25
N GLU A 99 14.20 -23.69 12.65
CA GLU A 99 14.65 -22.67 11.69
C GLU A 99 13.85 -22.72 10.38
N LYS A 100 13.40 -23.90 9.96
CA LYS A 100 12.61 -24.06 8.72
C LYS A 100 11.20 -23.54 8.92
N GLU A 101 10.60 -23.80 10.06
CA GLU A 101 9.31 -23.25 10.46
C GLU A 101 9.37 -21.72 10.52
N PHE A 102 10.43 -21.17 11.11
CA PHE A 102 10.62 -19.72 11.16
C PHE A 102 10.78 -19.11 9.76
N LEU A 103 11.59 -19.72 8.90
CA LEU A 103 11.74 -19.29 7.51
C LEU A 103 10.40 -19.33 6.75
N ASN A 104 9.64 -20.42 6.88
CA ASN A 104 8.33 -20.54 6.24
C ASN A 104 7.33 -19.50 6.76
N HIS A 105 7.38 -19.19 8.07
CA HIS A 105 6.59 -18.12 8.66
C HIS A 105 6.94 -16.76 8.02
N VAL A 106 8.22 -16.42 7.89
CA VAL A 106 8.66 -15.16 7.26
C VAL A 106 8.23 -15.09 5.80
N ILE A 107 8.46 -16.15 5.01
CA ILE A 107 8.06 -16.23 3.59
C ILE A 107 6.57 -15.98 3.43
N LYS A 108 5.74 -16.59 4.28
CA LYS A 108 4.28 -16.42 4.25
C LYS A 108 3.88 -15.00 4.61
N SER A 109 4.46 -14.43 5.66
CA SER A 109 4.13 -13.09 6.15
C SER A 109 4.59 -11.97 5.21
N THR A 110 5.67 -12.18 4.43
CA THR A 110 6.18 -11.18 3.50
C THR A 110 5.67 -11.33 2.07
N ASN A 111 4.91 -12.39 1.78
CA ASN A 111 4.47 -12.75 0.42
C ASN A 111 5.64 -12.81 -0.59
N MET A 112 6.80 -13.30 -0.15
CA MET A 112 8.02 -13.43 -0.96
C MET A 112 8.33 -14.90 -1.25
N LYS A 113 9.36 -15.17 -2.07
CA LYS A 113 9.84 -16.52 -2.36
C LYS A 113 11.26 -16.72 -1.83
N CYS A 114 11.54 -17.90 -1.27
CA CYS A 114 12.91 -18.30 -0.96
C CYS A 114 13.68 -18.57 -2.25
N LEU A 115 14.80 -17.88 -2.45
CA LEU A 115 15.59 -18.01 -3.68
C LEU A 115 16.34 -19.35 -3.74
N THR A 116 16.85 -19.81 -2.60
CA THR A 116 17.55 -21.08 -2.44
C THR A 116 16.81 -21.95 -1.41
N PRO A 117 15.69 -22.58 -1.80
CA PRO A 117 14.98 -23.49 -0.91
C PRO A 117 15.89 -24.68 -0.52
N PRO A 118 15.69 -25.25 0.68
CA PRO A 118 16.50 -26.36 1.21
C PRO A 118 16.32 -27.66 0.43
#